data_AF-A6QTZ9-F1
#
_entry.id   AF-A6QTZ9-F1
#
_cell.length_a   1.000
_cell.length_b   1.000
_cell.length_c   1.000
_cell.angle_alpha   90.00
_cell.angle_beta   90.00
_cell.angle_gamma   90.00
#
_symmetry.space_group_name_H-M   'P 1'
#
loop_
_entity.id
_entity.type
_entity.pdbx_description
1 polymer ?
#
loop_
_entity_poly.entity_id
_entity_poly.type
_entity_poly.pdbx_seq_one_letter_code
_entity_poly.pdbx_strand_id
1 'polypeptide(L)'
;MHLLSLYTALSLYIFPLCSAQVAAVEKVWAAFVFTTYGDSTPRVLPYTPTLTTLGARQLVEVGSAVRLRYPPGTILGNISLFSMVSDEFFILSRPDHPMAASAQAFMQGFFPPTSGSSNNTEIPALANVVNGKCRILC
;
A
#
# COMPACT_ATOMS: atom_id res chain seq x y z
N MET A 1 51.32 36.22 14.39
CA MET A 1 50.40 35.42 15.23
C MET A 1 48.93 35.88 15.12
N HIS A 2 48.63 37.16 14.89
CA HIS A 2 47.25 37.66 14.71
C HIS A 2 46.54 37.19 13.42
N LEU A 3 47.27 37.06 12.30
CA LEU A 3 46.71 36.61 11.01
C LEU A 3 46.22 35.15 11.03
N LEU A 4 46.87 34.28 11.80
CA LEU A 4 46.49 32.87 11.93
C LEU A 4 45.20 32.70 12.76
N SER A 5 45.02 33.57 13.77
CA SER A 5 43.83 33.61 14.64
C SER A 5 42.58 34.08 13.90
N LEU A 6 42.72 35.02 12.97
CA LEU A 6 41.63 35.46 12.09
C LEU A 6 41.19 34.35 11.14
N TYR A 7 42.12 33.54 10.63
CA TYR A 7 41.81 32.41 9.74
C TYR A 7 41.05 31.28 10.46
N THR A 8 41.44 30.96 11.70
CA THR A 8 40.72 29.99 12.54
C THR A 8 39.33 30.48 13.00
N ALA A 9 39.17 31.79 13.20
CA ALA A 9 37.86 32.36 13.53
C ALA A 9 36.91 32.35 12.32
N LEU A 10 37.45 32.59 11.11
CA LEU A 10 36.68 32.53 9.86
C LEU A 10 36.25 31.08 9.52
N SER A 11 37.13 30.09 9.74
CA SER A 11 36.81 28.68 9.47
C SER A 11 35.75 28.10 10.42
N LEU A 12 35.72 28.53 11.70
CA LEU A 12 34.66 28.14 12.64
C LEU A 12 33.29 28.73 12.27
N TYR A 13 33.27 29.89 11.60
CA TYR A 13 32.01 30.57 11.23
C TYR A 13 31.38 30.02 9.95
N ILE A 14 32.17 29.36 9.08
CA ILE A 14 31.67 28.78 7.81
C ILE A 14 31.13 27.35 8.02
N PHE A 15 31.53 26.66 9.09
CA PHE A 15 31.14 25.26 9.33
C PHE A 15 29.64 25.00 9.64
N PRO A 16 28.82 25.91 10.20
CA PRO A 16 27.43 25.56 10.52
C PRO A 16 26.45 25.76 9.35
N LEU A 17 26.87 26.27 8.19
CA LEU A 17 25.97 26.50 7.05
C LEU A 17 25.60 25.23 6.28
N CYS A 18 26.25 24.09 6.55
CA CYS A 18 26.11 22.86 5.77
C CYS A 18 25.34 21.73 6.50
N SER A 19 24.38 22.05 7.37
CA SER A 19 23.50 21.02 7.96
C SER A 19 22.02 21.41 8.05
N ALA A 20 21.55 22.30 7.17
CA ALA A 20 20.12 22.43 6.91
C ALA A 20 19.67 21.33 5.94
N GLN A 21 19.67 20.07 6.39
CA GLN A 21 18.90 19.03 5.73
C GLN A 21 17.45 19.19 6.19
N VAL A 22 16.72 20.14 5.58
CA VAL A 22 15.27 20.11 5.67
C VAL A 22 14.86 18.88 4.89
N ALA A 23 14.68 17.75 5.58
CA ALA A 23 13.98 16.61 5.03
C ALA A 23 12.56 17.09 4.75
N ALA A 24 12.32 17.55 3.52
CA ALA A 24 10.98 17.84 3.06
C ALA A 24 10.18 16.55 3.25
N VAL A 25 9.25 16.54 4.20
CA VAL A 25 8.32 15.44 4.37
C VAL A 25 7.48 15.41 3.08
N GLU A 26 7.80 14.47 2.21
CA GLU A 26 7.06 14.26 0.96
C GLU A 26 5.62 13.90 1.33
N LYS A 27 4.70 14.80 1.00
CA LYS A 27 3.27 14.57 1.17
C LYS A 27 2.72 13.91 -0.08
N VAL A 28 2.34 12.64 0.03
CA VAL A 28 1.67 11.91 -1.06
C VAL A 28 0.17 12.10 -0.94
N TRP A 29 -0.44 12.68 -1.97
CA TRP A 29 -1.88 12.95 -2.00
C TRP A 29 -2.71 11.74 -2.41
N ALA A 30 -2.17 10.91 -3.31
CA ALA A 30 -2.83 9.70 -3.80
C ALA A 30 -1.79 8.72 -4.36
N ALA A 31 -2.13 7.44 -4.37
CA ALA A 31 -1.37 6.39 -5.03
C ALA A 31 -2.30 5.53 -5.89
N PHE A 32 -1.87 5.22 -7.11
CA PHE A 32 -2.59 4.33 -8.02
C PHE A 32 -1.72 3.11 -8.28
N VAL A 33 -2.27 1.92 -8.03
CA VAL A 33 -1.55 0.66 -8.17
C VAL A 33 -2.26 -0.18 -9.23
N PHE A 34 -1.53 -0.49 -10.31
CA PHE A 34 -1.98 -1.41 -11.34
C PHE A 34 -1.19 -2.71 -11.19
N THR A 35 -1.90 -3.82 -10.97
CA THR A 35 -1.30 -5.16 -10.88
C THR A 35 -2.06 -6.13 -11.76
N THR A 36 -1.36 -7.11 -12.31
CA THR A 36 -1.98 -8.29 -12.90
C THR A 36 -2.47 -9.25 -11.81
N TYR A 37 -3.31 -10.21 -12.19
CA TYR A 37 -3.70 -11.30 -11.31
C TYR A 37 -2.50 -12.21 -11.00
N GLY A 38 -2.56 -12.91 -9.87
CA GLY A 38 -1.54 -13.89 -9.49
C GLY A 38 -1.62 -15.16 -10.33
N ASP A 39 -0.65 -16.05 -10.15
CA ASP A 39 -0.65 -17.36 -10.79
C ASP A 39 -2.01 -18.10 -10.64
N SER A 40 -2.52 -18.65 -11.74
CA SER A 40 -3.87 -19.22 -11.82
C SER A 40 -3.84 -20.54 -12.60
N THR A 41 -4.80 -21.43 -12.32
CA THR A 41 -4.93 -22.68 -13.06
C THR A 41 -5.09 -22.43 -14.58
N PRO A 42 -4.46 -23.24 -15.45
CA PRO A 42 -4.52 -23.03 -16.89
C PRO A 42 -5.95 -23.02 -17.44
N ARG A 43 -6.26 -22.04 -18.30
CA ARG A 43 -7.59 -21.90 -18.94
C ARG A 43 -7.91 -23.01 -19.95
N VAL A 44 -6.91 -23.80 -20.37
CA VAL A 44 -7.09 -24.94 -21.29
C VAL A 44 -7.77 -26.14 -20.62
N LEU A 45 -7.82 -26.17 -19.29
CA LEU A 45 -8.46 -27.25 -18.55
C LEU A 45 -9.99 -27.10 -18.58
N PRO A 46 -10.75 -28.21 -18.47
CA PRO A 46 -12.22 -28.20 -18.54
C PRO A 46 -12.90 -27.59 -17.30
N TYR A 47 -12.14 -26.96 -16.40
CA TYR A 47 -12.63 -26.35 -15.17
C TYR A 47 -12.48 -24.83 -15.22
N THR A 48 -13.33 -24.12 -14.49
CA THR A 48 -13.22 -22.66 -14.34
C THR A 48 -11.85 -22.29 -13.77
N PRO A 49 -11.09 -21.38 -14.39
CA PRO A 49 -9.80 -20.97 -13.87
C PRO A 49 -9.91 -20.39 -12.46
N THR A 50 -9.07 -20.86 -11.54
CA THR A 50 -9.00 -20.37 -10.17
C THR A 50 -7.61 -19.87 -9.84
N LEU A 51 -7.52 -18.98 -8.86
CA LEU A 51 -6.24 -18.49 -8.35
C LEU A 51 -5.52 -19.63 -7.61
N THR A 52 -4.24 -19.85 -7.89
CA THR A 52 -3.46 -20.85 -7.15
C THR A 52 -3.04 -20.31 -5.78
N THR A 53 -2.70 -21.22 -4.86
CA THR A 53 -2.13 -20.82 -3.57
C THR A 53 -0.84 -19.99 -3.73
N LEU A 54 -0.04 -20.30 -4.75
CA LEU A 54 1.15 -19.52 -5.07
C LEU A 54 0.79 -18.11 -5.55
N GLY A 55 -0.17 -18.00 -6.48
CA GLY A 55 -0.65 -16.72 -6.99
C GLY A 55 -1.25 -15.83 -5.91
N ALA A 56 -1.99 -16.43 -4.98
CA ALA A 56 -2.51 -15.72 -3.80
C ALA A 56 -1.37 -15.15 -2.93
N ARG A 57 -0.35 -15.95 -2.62
CA ARG A 57 0.79 -15.50 -1.82
C ARG A 57 1.57 -14.38 -2.48
N GLN A 58 1.80 -14.46 -3.80
CA GLN A 58 2.43 -13.38 -4.56
C GLN A 58 1.67 -12.06 -4.41
N LEU A 59 0.34 -12.08 -4.49
CA LEU A 59 -0.48 -10.88 -4.36
C LEU A 59 -0.52 -10.35 -2.93
N VAL A 60 -0.50 -11.21 -1.92
CA VAL A 60 -0.32 -10.80 -0.51
C VAL A 60 1.02 -10.08 -0.32
N GLU A 61 2.11 -10.61 -0.89
CA GLU A 61 3.44 -10.00 -0.82
C GLU A 61 3.46 -8.63 -1.53
N VAL A 62 2.86 -8.53 -2.71
CA VAL A 62 2.70 -7.27 -3.44
C VAL A 62 1.92 -6.25 -2.62
N GLY A 63 0.77 -6.63 -2.05
CA GLY A 63 -0.03 -5.74 -1.20
C GLY A 63 0.75 -5.25 0.03
N SER A 64 1.51 -6.14 0.66
CA SER A 64 2.37 -5.83 1.80
C SER A 64 3.49 -4.85 1.42
N ALA A 65 4.12 -5.03 0.26
CA ALA A 65 5.16 -4.16 -0.25
C ALA A 65 4.63 -2.75 -0.57
N VAL A 66 3.43 -2.66 -1.17
CA VAL A 66 2.76 -1.38 -1.42
C VAL A 66 2.45 -0.68 -0.11
N ARG A 67 1.93 -1.39 0.90
CA ARG A 67 1.68 -0.83 2.23
C ARG A 67 2.97 -0.31 2.89
N LEU A 68 4.08 -1.03 2.74
CA LEU A 68 5.38 -0.61 3.31
C LEU A 68 5.91 0.65 2.60
N ARG A 69 5.72 0.77 1.28
CA ARG A 69 6.14 1.94 0.52
C ARG A 69 5.25 3.15 0.78
N TYR A 70 3.96 2.92 0.95
CA TYR A 70 2.94 3.93 1.20
C TYR A 70 2.20 3.65 2.51
N PRO A 71 2.89 3.80 3.66
CA PRO A 71 2.32 3.52 4.96
C PRO A 71 1.08 4.39 5.22
N PRO A 72 -0.09 3.79 5.48
CA PRO A 72 -1.28 4.52 5.88
C PRO A 72 -1.01 5.36 7.13
N GLY A 73 -1.56 6.58 7.19
CA GLY A 73 -1.45 7.46 8.35
C GLY A 73 -0.13 8.21 8.48
N THR A 74 0.79 8.09 7.53
CA THR A 74 2.06 8.87 7.50
C THR A 74 2.25 9.56 6.16
N ILE A 75 2.76 8.85 5.15
CA ILE A 75 2.97 9.37 3.79
C ILE A 75 1.62 9.55 3.08
N LEU A 76 0.72 8.59 3.25
CA LEU A 76 -0.70 8.68 2.87
C LEU A 76 -1.49 9.18 4.08
N GLY A 77 -1.39 10.50 4.33
CA GLY A 77 -1.85 11.12 5.58
C GLY A 77 -3.35 11.02 5.88
N ASN A 78 -4.18 10.59 4.91
CA ASN A 78 -5.63 10.47 5.06
C ASN A 78 -6.14 9.04 4.82
N ILE A 79 -5.31 8.01 5.02
CA ILE A 79 -5.77 6.62 5.04
C ILE A 79 -5.57 6.08 6.44
N SER A 80 -6.65 5.59 7.06
CA SER A 80 -6.56 5.06 8.42
C SER A 80 -5.66 3.81 8.49
N LEU A 81 -4.90 3.67 9.58
CA LEU A 81 -3.92 2.58 9.77
C LEU A 81 -4.54 1.17 9.77
N PHE A 82 -5.78 1.06 10.21
CA PHE A 82 -6.42 -0.22 10.56
C PHE A 82 -7.86 -0.38 10.04
N SER A 83 -8.45 0.68 9.48
CA SER A 83 -9.85 0.67 9.02
C SER A 83 -9.95 1.15 7.57
N MET A 84 -10.70 0.43 6.77
CA MET A 84 -11.10 0.92 5.45
C MET A 84 -12.23 1.93 5.64
N VAL A 85 -11.92 3.22 5.55
CA VAL A 85 -12.96 4.24 5.31
C VAL A 85 -13.29 4.19 3.83
N SER A 86 -14.55 3.93 3.49
CA SER A 86 -15.00 3.62 2.12
C SER A 86 -14.69 4.72 1.08
N ASP A 87 -14.42 5.94 1.51
CA ASP A 87 -14.15 7.08 0.62
C ASP A 87 -12.64 7.33 0.41
N GLU A 88 -11.77 6.58 1.08
CA GLU A 88 -10.31 6.79 1.07
C GLU A 88 -9.55 5.75 0.25
N PHE A 89 -10.21 4.63 -0.10
CA PHE A 89 -9.56 3.51 -0.78
C PHE A 89 -10.51 2.78 -1.72
N PHE A 90 -10.05 2.55 -2.96
CA PHE A 90 -10.79 1.80 -3.98
C PHE A 90 -9.95 0.66 -4.53
N ILE A 91 -10.56 -0.51 -4.68
CA ILE A 91 -9.99 -1.64 -5.40
C ILE A 91 -10.93 -2.05 -6.53
N LEU A 92 -10.40 -2.14 -7.74
CA LEU A 92 -11.13 -2.51 -8.93
C LEU A 92 -10.52 -3.77 -9.51
N SER A 93 -11.38 -4.71 -9.91
CA SER A 93 -10.97 -5.94 -10.59
C SER A 93 -12.01 -6.33 -11.63
N ARG A 94 -11.58 -7.12 -12.62
CA ARG A 94 -12.53 -7.78 -13.51
C ARG A 94 -13.29 -8.85 -12.74
N PRO A 95 -14.54 -9.16 -13.13
CA PRO A 95 -15.39 -10.09 -12.39
C PRO A 95 -14.99 -11.56 -12.54
N ASP A 96 -13.92 -11.88 -13.29
CA ASP A 96 -13.44 -13.24 -13.40
C ASP A 96 -12.81 -13.74 -12.09
N HIS A 97 -13.01 -15.02 -11.81
CA HIS A 97 -12.63 -15.64 -10.55
C HIS A 97 -11.17 -15.42 -10.14
N PRO A 98 -10.14 -15.62 -11.00
CA PRO A 98 -8.76 -15.41 -10.57
C PRO A 98 -8.45 -13.94 -10.31
N MET A 99 -9.12 -12.99 -10.99
CA MET A 99 -8.92 -11.55 -10.74
C MET A 99 -9.58 -11.07 -9.46
N ALA A 100 -10.83 -11.47 -9.21
CA ALA A 100 -11.50 -11.13 -7.95
C ALA A 100 -10.77 -11.71 -6.74
N ALA A 101 -10.31 -12.97 -6.83
CA ALA A 101 -9.51 -13.61 -5.78
C ALA A 101 -8.14 -12.94 -5.61
N SER A 102 -7.50 -12.50 -6.70
CA SER A 102 -6.22 -11.78 -6.63
C SER A 102 -6.38 -10.45 -5.92
N ALA A 103 -7.45 -9.71 -6.24
CA ALA A 103 -7.77 -8.45 -5.56
C ALA A 103 -7.94 -8.66 -4.06
N GLN A 104 -8.62 -9.73 -3.63
CA GLN A 104 -8.76 -10.07 -2.21
C GLN A 104 -7.41 -10.41 -1.56
N ALA A 105 -6.57 -11.20 -2.23
CA ALA A 105 -5.24 -11.54 -1.73
C ALA A 105 -4.35 -10.30 -1.57
N PHE A 106 -4.36 -9.39 -2.55
CA PHE A 106 -3.69 -8.09 -2.44
C PHE A 106 -4.18 -7.31 -1.21
N MET A 107 -5.50 -7.27 -1.00
CA MET A 107 -6.10 -6.59 0.15
C MET A 107 -5.68 -7.18 1.49
N GLN A 108 -5.51 -8.50 1.58
CA GLN A 108 -5.01 -9.13 2.79
C GLN A 108 -3.56 -8.73 3.11
N GLY A 109 -2.74 -8.48 2.09
CA GLY A 109 -1.39 -7.94 2.28
C GLY A 109 -1.41 -6.46 2.65
N PHE A 110 -2.26 -5.67 2.00
CA PHE A 110 -2.34 -4.23 2.21
C PHE A 110 -3.06 -3.86 3.52
N PHE A 111 -4.04 -4.65 3.97
CA PHE A 111 -4.74 -4.54 5.25
C PHE A 111 -4.71 -5.89 5.98
N PRO A 112 -3.60 -6.21 6.67
CA PRO A 112 -3.48 -7.48 7.37
C PRO A 112 -4.50 -7.61 8.51
N PRO A 113 -5.06 -8.81 8.74
CA PRO A 113 -6.00 -9.03 9.82
C PRO A 113 -5.35 -8.77 11.18
N THR A 114 -5.90 -7.82 11.95
CA THR A 114 -5.43 -7.55 13.31
C THR A 114 -6.06 -8.54 14.30
N SER A 115 -5.28 -9.02 15.26
CA SER A 115 -5.66 -10.01 16.29
C SER A 115 -6.82 -9.60 17.22
N GLY A 116 -7.42 -8.41 17.05
CA GLY A 116 -8.61 -7.94 17.77
C GLY A 116 -9.92 -7.96 16.96
N SER A 117 -9.91 -8.34 15.68
CA SER A 117 -11.07 -8.31 14.78
C SER A 117 -12.00 -9.54 14.90
N SER A 118 -11.87 -10.35 15.96
CA SER A 118 -12.64 -11.60 16.10
C SER A 118 -14.09 -11.42 16.58
N ASN A 119 -14.51 -10.25 17.08
CA ASN A 119 -15.79 -10.14 17.77
C ASN A 119 -16.58 -8.87 17.36
N ASN A 120 -17.19 -8.86 16.17
CA ASN A 120 -18.15 -7.83 15.69
C ASN A 120 -17.54 -6.73 14.81
N THR A 121 -17.14 -7.05 13.59
CA THR A 121 -17.64 -6.37 12.39
C THR A 121 -17.13 -7.15 11.20
N GLU A 122 -18.03 -7.83 10.50
CA GLU A 122 -17.79 -8.22 9.10
C GLU A 122 -17.32 -6.95 8.39
N ILE A 123 -16.06 -6.89 7.94
CA ILE A 123 -15.57 -5.75 7.16
C ILE A 123 -16.45 -5.68 5.91
N PRO A 124 -17.42 -4.75 5.82
CA PRO A 124 -18.42 -4.76 4.74
C PRO A 124 -17.75 -4.52 3.39
N ALA A 125 -16.57 -3.89 3.41
CA ALA A 125 -15.74 -3.65 2.25
C ALA A 125 -15.16 -4.93 1.63
N LEU A 126 -14.81 -5.96 2.43
CA LEU A 126 -14.26 -7.20 1.88
C LEU A 126 -15.36 -8.06 1.24
N ALA A 127 -16.54 -8.11 1.86
CA ALA A 127 -17.70 -8.82 1.33
C ALA A 127 -18.24 -8.21 0.01
N ASN A 128 -18.21 -6.88 -0.13
CA ASN A 128 -18.64 -6.22 -1.37
C ASN A 128 -17.68 -6.44 -2.55
N VAL A 129 -16.39 -6.67 -2.30
CA VAL A 129 -15.41 -7.05 -3.34
C VAL A 129 -15.63 -8.50 -3.81
N VAL A 130 -16.05 -9.39 -2.91
CA VAL A 130 -16.29 -10.82 -3.20
C VAL A 130 -17.58 -11.04 -4.00
N ASN A 131 -18.62 -10.25 -3.73
CA ASN A 131 -19.97 -10.51 -4.25
C ASN A 131 -20.28 -9.82 -5.59
N GLY A 132 -19.25 -9.38 -6.33
CA GLY A 132 -19.41 -8.77 -7.66
C GLY A 132 -20.27 -7.50 -7.71
N LYS A 133 -20.59 -6.91 -6.56
CA LYS A 133 -21.41 -5.70 -6.49
C LYS A 133 -20.50 -4.51 -6.73
N CYS A 134 -20.19 -4.29 -8.01
CA CYS A 134 -19.61 -3.05 -8.51
C CYS A 134 -20.45 -1.88 -7.99
N ARG A 135 -19.91 -1.16 -7.02
CA ARG A 135 -20.38 0.17 -6.67
C ARG A 135 -19.18 1.10 -6.75
N ILE A 136 -18.82 1.42 -8.00
CA ILE A 136 -18.66 2.78 -8.53
C ILE A 136 -18.20 2.62 -9.99
N LEU A 137 -19.09 3.04 -10.89
CA LEU A 137 -19.06 3.02 -12.36
C LEU A 137 -18.76 1.65 -13.03
N CYS A 138 -19.86 0.96 -13.37
CA CYS A 138 -19.93 0.14 -14.58
C CYS A 138 -19.94 1.05 -15.82
#